data_AF-A0A2N7XB24-F1
#
_entry.id   AF-A0A2N7XB24-F1
#
_cell.length_a   1.000
_cell.length_b   1.000
_cell.length_c   1.000
_cell.angle_alpha   90.00
_cell.angle_beta   90.00
_cell.angle_gamma   90.00
#
_symmetry.space_group_name_H-M   'P 1'
#
loop_
_entity.id
_entity.type
_entity.pdbx_description
1 polymer ?
#
loop_
_entity_poly.entity_id
_entity_poly.type
_entity_poly.pdbx_seq_one_letter_code
_entity_poly.pdbx_strand_id
1 'polypeptide(L)' 'MKDTDVLYGEDAQALRKKVGLTQTQLAERWGLTRQQIGRYEKTGQTVPPKEADAYRGLVLTVQRNAT' A
#
# COMPACT_ATOMS: atom_id res chain seq x y z
N MET A 1 -4.68 -18.14 -12.06
CA MET A 1 -4.01 -17.00 -11.41
C MET A 1 -5.08 -15.98 -11.12
N LYS A 2 -5.10 -15.45 -9.88
CA LYS A 2 -6.19 -14.66 -9.32
C LYS A 2 -6.50 -13.46 -10.20
N ASP A 3 -7.78 -13.24 -10.51
CA ASP A 3 -8.29 -11.94 -10.98
C ASP A 3 -7.79 -10.89 -9.99
N THR A 4 -6.73 -10.18 -10.38
CA THR A 4 -6.13 -9.20 -9.50
C THR A 4 -6.89 -7.92 -9.73
N ASP A 5 -7.99 -7.78 -9.00
CA ASP A 5 -8.82 -6.60 -9.02
C ASP A 5 -7.92 -5.37 -8.88
N VAL A 6 -8.07 -4.41 -9.79
CA VAL A 6 -7.17 -3.27 -9.91
C VAL A 6 -7.19 -2.51 -8.58
N LEU A 7 -6.02 -2.27 -7.99
CA LEU A 7 -5.95 -1.43 -6.79
C LEU A 7 -5.82 0.03 -7.21
N TYR A 8 -6.78 0.85 -6.82
CA TYR A 8 -6.74 2.29 -7.00
C TYR A 8 -6.04 2.99 -5.82
N GLY A 9 -5.49 4.17 -6.08
CA GLY A 9 -4.64 4.89 -5.15
C GLY A 9 -5.34 5.28 -3.85
N GLU A 10 -6.63 5.59 -3.90
CA GLU A 10 -7.47 5.85 -2.73
C GLU A 10 -7.55 4.65 -1.78
N ASP A 11 -7.70 3.43 -2.33
CA ASP A 11 -7.76 2.20 -1.56
C ASP A 11 -6.39 1.83 -1.00
N ALA A 12 -5.32 2.01 -1.78
CA ALA A 12 -3.95 1.85 -1.33
C ALA A 12 -3.64 2.78 -0.14
N GLN A 13 -4.06 4.05 -0.24
CA GLN A 13 -3.94 5.02 0.84
C GLN A 13 -4.71 4.57 2.09
N ALA A 14 -5.93 4.05 1.92
CA ALA A 14 -6.75 3.56 3.02
C ALA A 14 -6.07 2.38 3.73
N LEU A 15 -5.50 1.43 2.99
CA LEU A 15 -4.75 0.29 3.53
C LEU A 15 -3.54 0.73 4.35
N ARG A 16 -2.75 1.71 3.86
CA ARG A 16 -1.64 2.29 4.62
C ARG A 16 -2.12 2.95 5.92
N LYS A 17 -3.16 3.79 5.83
CA LYS A 17 -3.69 4.51 7.00
C LYS A 17 -4.24 3.55 8.06
N LYS A 18 -4.86 2.44 7.64
CA LYS A 18 -5.38 1.40 8.53
C LYS A 18 -4.29 0.78 9.41
N VAL A 19 -3.05 0.73 8.94
CA VAL A 19 -1.90 0.23 9.72
C VAL A 19 -1.07 1.35 10.36
N GLY A 20 -1.58 2.59 10.37
CA GLY A 20 -0.98 3.72 11.09
C GLY A 20 0.31 4.29 10.48
N LEU A 21 0.69 3.89 9.25
CA LEU A 21 1.92 4.35 8.62
C LEU A 21 1.70 5.68 7.90
N THR A 22 2.70 6.56 7.93
CA THR A 22 2.82 7.70 7.01
C THR A 22 3.37 7.26 5.65
N GLN A 23 3.25 8.12 4.62
CA GLN A 23 3.84 7.82 3.31
C GLN A 23 5.36 7.68 3.38
N THR A 24 6.04 8.48 4.21
CA THR A 24 7.49 8.41 4.40
C THR A 24 7.91 7.09 5.03
N GLN A 25 7.23 6.67 6.11
CA GLN A 25 7.52 5.38 6.76
C GLN A 25 7.24 4.20 5.83
N LEU A 26 6.19 4.27 5.01
CA LEU A 26 5.91 3.23 4.03
C LEU A 26 7.00 3.18 2.94
N ALA A 27 7.44 4.35 2.46
CA ALA A 27 8.49 4.48 1.48
C ALA A 27 9.81 3.88 1.99
N GLU A 28 10.21 4.21 3.22
CA GLU A 28 11.38 3.64 3.89
C GLU A 28 11.30 2.12 3.98
N ARG A 29 10.14 1.58 4.40
CA ARG A 29 9.92 0.13 4.53
C ARG A 29 10.06 -0.62 3.20
N TRP A 30 9.72 0.03 2.09
CA TRP A 30 9.69 -0.59 0.76
C TRP A 30 10.86 -0.20 -0.14
N GLY A 31 11.81 0.60 0.35
CA GLY A 31 12.93 1.08 -0.45
C GLY A 31 12.48 1.97 -1.62
N LEU A 32 11.42 2.73 -1.42
CA LEU A 32 10.85 3.68 -2.38
C LEU A 32 11.02 5.11 -1.87
N THR A 33 10.77 6.08 -2.73
CA THR A 33 10.67 7.49 -2.32
C THR A 33 9.26 7.84 -1.85
N ARG A 34 9.14 8.82 -0.96
CA ARG A 34 7.83 9.37 -0.55
C ARG A 34 7.02 9.90 -1.74
N GLN A 35 7.67 10.41 -2.78
CA GLN A 35 7.02 10.87 -4.01
C GLN A 35 6.41 9.72 -4.81
N GLN A 36 7.10 8.58 -4.91
CA GLN A 36 6.54 7.38 -5.56
C GLN A 36 5.28 6.90 -4.83
N ILE A 37 5.32 6.82 -3.49
CA ILE A 37 4.14 6.49 -2.68
C ILE A 37 3.01 7.50 -2.94
N GLY A 38 3.31 8.80 -2.93
CA GLY A 38 2.31 9.83 -3.23
C GLY A 38 1.70 9.72 -4.63
N ARG A 39 2.47 9.30 -5.64
CA ARG A 39 1.97 9.05 -6.99
C ARG A 39 1.04 7.83 -7.03
N TYR A 40 1.39 6.76 -6.34
CA TYR A 40 0.57 5.55 -6.27
C TYR A 40 -0.74 5.79 -5.51
N GLU A 41 -0.71 6.58 -4.44
CA GLU A 41 -1.88 6.89 -3.61
C GLU A 41 -2.79 8.00 -4.17
N LYS A 42 -2.51 8.51 -5.38
CA LYS A 42 -3.32 9.56 -6.00
C LYS A 42 -4.65 8.97 -6.47
N THR A 43 -5.77 9.63 -6.14
CA THR A 43 -7.12 9.19 -6.53
C THR A 43 -7.24 8.93 -8.02
N GLY A 44 -7.83 7.79 -8.39
CA GLY A 44 -8.01 7.36 -9.77
C GLY A 44 -6.72 6.92 -10.48
N GLN A 45 -5.57 6.90 -9.80
CA GLN A 45 -4.38 6.22 -10.31
C GLN A 45 -4.44 4.74 -9.96
N THR A 46 -4.01 3.90 -10.90
CA THR A 46 -3.79 2.49 -10.64
C THR A 46 -2.42 2.29 -10.00
N VAL A 47 -2.37 1.45 -8.98
CA VAL A 47 -1.12 1.05 -8.34
C VAL A 47 -0.49 -0.08 -9.17
N PRO A 48 0.82 -0.04 -9.43
CA PRO A 48 1.45 -1.14 -10.17
C PRO A 48 1.29 -2.47 -9.41
N PRO A 49 1.18 -3.61 -10.12
CA PRO A 49 0.76 -4.88 -9.51
C PRO A 49 1.60 -5.32 -8.30
N LYS A 50 2.92 -5.13 -8.37
CA LYS A 50 3.84 -5.48 -7.29
C LYS A 50 3.54 -4.69 -6.01
N GLU A 51 3.39 -3.37 -6.13
CA GLU A 51 3.08 -2.51 -5.00
C GLU A 51 1.65 -2.74 -4.50
N ALA A 52 0.71 -3.04 -5.40
CA ALA A 52 -0.65 -3.40 -5.01
C ALA A 52 -0.69 -4.64 -4.11
N ASP A 53 0.09 -5.67 -4.44
CA ASP A 53 0.25 -6.85 -3.59
C ASP A 53 0.89 -6.50 -2.24
N ALA A 54 1.88 -5.61 -2.23
CA ALA A 54 2.50 -5.12 -1.00
C ALA A 54 1.49 -4.36 -0.10
N TYR A 55 0.64 -3.50 -0.66
CA TYR A 55 -0.44 -2.83 0.07
C TYR A 55 -1.44 -3.82 0.67
N ARG A 56 -1.87 -4.83 -0.08
CA ARG A 56 -2.77 -5.89 0.42
C ARG A 56 -2.14 -6.67 1.57
N GLY A 57 -0.82 -6.87 1.53
CA GLY A 57 -0.06 -7.54 2.59
C GLY A 57 0.08 -6.75 3.91
N LEU A 58 -0.16 -5.43 3.92
CA LEU A 58 -0.03 -4.61 5.14
C LEU A 58 -0.99 -5.07 6.24
N VAL A 59 -2.23 -5.41 5.90
CA VAL A 59 -3.26 -5.77 6.90
C VAL A 59 -3.02 -7.18 7.47
N LEU A 60 -2.45 -8.09 6.66
CA LEU A 60 -2.16 -9.47 7.08
C LEU A 60 -0.96 -9.56 8.04
N THR A 61 -0.06 -8.58 8.02
CA THR A 61 1.13 -8.57 8.90
C THR A 61 0.82 -7.98 10.28
N VAL A 62 -0.10 -7.03 10.38
CA VAL A 62 -0.53 -6.47 11.67
C VAL A 62 -1.29 -7.50 12.52
N GLN A 63 -2.08 -8.38 11.91
CA GLN A 63 -2.83 -9.42 12.63
C GLN A 63 -1.94 -10.51 13.25
N ARG A 64 -0.69 -10.67 12.80
CA ARG A 64 0.24 -11.70 13.31
C ARG A 64 1.11 -11.25 14.48
N ASN A 65 1.31 -9.93 14.66
CA ASN A 65 2.19 -9.38 15.70
C ASN A 65 1.44 -8.94 16.96
N ALA A 66 0.14 -9.22 17.07
CA ALA A 66 -0.70 -8.88 18.22
C ALA A 66 -0.96 -10.07 19.18
N THR A 67 -0.05 -11.06 19.19
CA THR A 67 -0.06 -12.22 20.12
C THR A 67 1.20 -12.17 20.97
#